data_AF-A0A3C0V2Y0-F1
#
_entry.id   AF-A0A3C0V2Y0-F1
#
_cell.length_a   1.000
_cell.length_b   1.000
_cell.length_c   1.000
_cell.angle_alpha   90.00
_cell.angle_beta   90.00
_cell.angle_gamma   90.00
#
_symmetry.space_group_name_H-M   'P 1'
#
loop_
_entity.id
_entity.type
_entity.pdbx_description
1 polymer ?
#
loop_
_entity_poly.entity_id
_entity_poly.type
_entity_poly.pdbx_seq_one_letter_code
_entity_poly.pdbx_strand_id
1 'polypeptide(L)' 'MKNKGVVLSIVFAIGIAAVLLLAKTGEQPQKHAAAGLDAPAFELKDTEGRTWKLSDLKGKPVLLHFWASW' A
#
# COMPACT_ATOMS: atom_id res chain seq x y z
N MET A 1 43.79 7.34 17.85
CA MET A 1 42.57 6.85 18.54
C MET A 1 41.29 7.63 18.18
N LYS A 2 41.35 8.85 17.61
CA LYS A 2 40.18 9.68 17.28
C LYS A 2 39.26 9.12 16.17
N ASN A 3 39.78 8.33 15.23
CA ASN A 3 39.04 7.97 14.00
C ASN A 3 38.27 6.64 14.13
N LYS A 4 38.60 5.80 15.13
CA LYS A 4 37.96 4.48 15.32
C LYS A 4 36.48 4.62 15.71
N GLY A 5 36.14 5.64 16.51
CA GLY A 5 34.76 5.94 16.89
C GLY A 5 33.92 6.47 15.72
N VAL A 6 34.51 7.32 14.87
CA VAL A 6 33.83 7.85 13.67
C VAL A 6 33.51 6.74 12.68
N VAL A 7 34.47 5.84 12.44
CA VAL A 7 34.27 4.68 11.56
C VAL A 7 33.16 3.78 12.08
N LEU A 8 33.11 3.52 13.40
CA LEU A 8 32.06 2.70 13.99
C LEU A 8 30.68 3.33 13.85
N SER A 9 30.56 4.65 14.05
CA SER A 9 29.29 5.37 13.88
C SER A 9 28.79 5.37 12.44
N ILE A 10 29.68 5.49 11.46
CA ILE A 10 29.32 5.42 10.03
C ILE A 10 28.82 4.03 9.66
N VAL A 11 29.51 2.97 10.11
CA VAL A 11 29.07 1.59 9.88
C VAL A 11 27.71 1.32 10.51
N PHE A 12 27.47 1.84 11.72
CA PHE A 12 26.18 1.71 12.38
C PHE A 12 25.07 2.47 11.64
N ALA A 13 25.34 3.68 11.16
CA ALA A 13 24.39 4.47 10.38
C ALA A 13 24.05 3.81 9.03
N ILE A 14 25.05 3.22 8.34
CA ILE A 14 24.84 2.46 7.11
C ILE A 14 24.02 1.20 7.39
N GLY A 15 24.30 0.50 8.49
CA GLY A 15 23.51 -0.66 8.91
C GLY A 15 22.04 -0.30 9.17
N ILE A 16 21.78 0.79 9.89
CA ILE A 16 20.42 1.28 10.14
C ILE A 16 19.75 1.69 8.83
N ALA A 17 20.44 2.45 7.97
CA ALA A 17 19.91 2.85 6.67
C ALA A 17 19.56 1.64 5.80
N ALA A 18 20.43 0.62 5.77
CA ALA A 18 20.18 -0.64 5.06
C ALA A 18 18.96 -1.38 5.62
N VAL A 19 18.81 -1.48 6.94
CA VAL A 19 17.65 -2.09 7.59
C VAL A 19 16.36 -1.32 7.29
N LEU A 20 16.41 0.02 7.31
CA LEU A 20 15.26 0.87 6.97
C LEU A 20 14.87 0.76 5.50
N LEU A 21 15.85 0.66 4.59
CA LEU A 21 15.61 0.46 3.16
C LEU A 21 15.02 -0.94 2.89
N LEU A 22 15.53 -1.99 3.54
CA LEU A 22 14.99 -3.35 3.44
C LEU A 22 13.57 -3.44 4.00
N ALA A 23 13.29 -2.79 5.14
CA ALA A 23 11.96 -2.79 5.75
C ALA A 23 10.90 -2.04 4.91
N LYS A 24 11.30 -1.09 4.07
CA LYS A 24 10.42 -0.39 3.13
C LYS A 24 10.05 -1.22 1.89
N THR A 25 10.68 -2.38 1.71
CA THR A 25 10.47 -3.27 0.55
C THR A 25 9.53 -4.43 0.91
N GLY A 26 8.62 -4.21 1.85
CA GLY A 26 7.51 -5.13 2.08
C GLY A 26 6.51 -4.98 0.95
N GLU A 27 6.49 -5.92 0.00
CA GLU A 27 5.35 -6.10 -0.88
C GLU A 27 4.11 -6.21 0.00
N GLN A 28 3.23 -5.20 -0.07
CA GLN A 28 1.93 -5.30 0.57
C GLN A 28 1.27 -6.54 -0.02
N PRO A 29 0.89 -7.55 0.78
CA PRO A 29 0.27 -8.75 0.26
C PRO A 29 -0.91 -8.32 -0.59
N GLN A 30 -0.80 -8.49 -1.92
CA GLN A 30 -1.85 -8.10 -2.84
C GLN A 30 -3.09 -8.90 -2.47
N LYS A 31 -4.08 -8.22 -1.90
CA LYS A 31 -5.39 -8.83 -1.63
C LYS A 31 -6.06 -9.05 -2.97
N HIS A 32 -5.94 -10.27 -3.47
CA HIS A 32 -6.62 -10.68 -4.69
C HIS A 32 -8.13 -10.74 -4.45
N ALA A 33 -8.89 -10.26 -5.43
CA ALA A 33 -10.32 -10.48 -5.46
C ALA A 33 -10.58 -11.98 -5.71
N ALA A 34 -11.31 -12.63 -4.81
CA ALA A 34 -11.69 -14.03 -4.94
C ALA A 34 -13.15 -14.22 -4.50
N ALA A 35 -13.85 -15.15 -5.13
CA ALA A 35 -15.24 -15.45 -4.79
C ALA A 35 -15.35 -15.98 -3.35
N GLY A 36 -16.38 -15.55 -2.62
CA GLY A 36 -16.62 -15.94 -1.23
C GLY A 36 -15.76 -15.19 -0.20
N LEU A 37 -14.80 -14.38 -0.62
CA LEU A 37 -14.10 -13.43 0.23
C LEU A 37 -14.71 -12.03 0.13
N ASP A 38 -14.44 -11.20 1.13
CA ASP A 38 -14.75 -9.77 1.05
C ASP A 38 -14.04 -9.13 -0.15
N ALA A 39 -14.79 -8.36 -0.93
CA ALA A 39 -14.22 -7.60 -2.03
C ALA A 39 -13.17 -6.60 -1.51
N PRO A 40 -12.04 -6.40 -2.23
CA PRO A 40 -11.00 -5.45 -1.82
C PRO A 40 -11.57 -4.04 -1.64
N ALA A 41 -11.20 -3.38 -0.55
CA ALA A 41 -11.62 -2.01 -0.30
C ALA A 41 -11.03 -1.06 -1.34
N PHE A 42 -11.87 -0.19 -1.89
CA PHE A 42 -11.44 0.90 -2.76
C PHE A 42 -12.32 2.13 -2.55
N GLU A 43 -11.79 3.27 -2.97
CA GLU A 43 -12.45 4.56 -2.99
C GLU A 43 -12.14 5.25 -4.32
N LEU A 44 -13.17 5.75 -4.99
CA LEU A 44 -13.05 6.39 -6.31
C LEU A 44 -13.90 7.65 -6.34
N LYS A 45 -13.45 8.64 -7.12
CA LYS A 45 -14.29 9.79 -7.48
C LYS A 45 -15.04 9.48 -8.76
N ASP A 46 -16.33 9.77 -8.78
CA ASP A 46 -17.11 9.75 -10.01
C ASP A 46 -16.89 11.01 -10.86
N THR A 47 -17.54 11.06 -12.02
CA THR A 47 -17.43 12.18 -12.98
C THR A 47 -18.02 13.49 -12.45
N GLU A 48 -18.84 13.44 -11.41
CA GLU A 48 -19.42 14.59 -10.73
C GLU A 48 -18.58 15.03 -9.51
N GLY A 49 -17.46 14.33 -9.25
CA GLY A 49 -16.55 14.59 -8.15
C GLY A 49 -17.00 14.00 -6.81
N ARG A 50 -18.10 13.23 -6.77
CA ARG A 50 -18.51 12.54 -5.54
C ARG A 50 -17.57 11.37 -5.28
N THR A 51 -17.17 11.25 -4.02
CA THR A 51 -16.38 10.13 -3.54
C THR A 51 -17.29 8.96 -3.21
N TRP A 52 -17.01 7.81 -3.81
CA TRP A 52 -17.64 6.53 -3.51
C TRP A 52 -16.65 5.62 -2.79
N LYS A 53 -17.03 5.11 -1.61
CA LYS A 53 -16.31 4.02 -0.94
C LYS A 53 -17.13 2.75 -1.04
N LEU A 54 -16.48 1.62 -1.33
CA LEU A 54 -17.18 0.33 -1.40
C LEU A 54 -17.88 -0.02 -0.07
N SER A 55 -17.31 0.40 1.06
CA SER A 55 -17.88 0.21 2.40
C SER A 55 -19.27 0.79 2.57
N ASP A 56 -19.56 1.90 1.89
CA ASP A 56 -20.81 2.65 2.06
C ASP A 56 -21.99 1.94 1.38
N LEU A 57 -21.70 0.94 0.53
CA LEU A 57 -22.67 0.12 -0.20
C LEU A 57 -22.95 -1.23 0.48
N LYS A 58 -22.40 -1.49 1.66
CA LYS A 58 -22.66 -2.74 2.40
C LYS A 58 -24.16 -2.97 2.61
N GLY A 59 -24.58 -4.22 2.43
CA GLY A 59 -25.99 -4.62 2.50
C GLY A 59 -26.77 -4.46 1.20
N LYS A 60 -26.15 -3.94 0.13
CA LYS A 60 -26.74 -3.85 -1.21
C LYS A 60 -25.98 -4.77 -2.17
N PRO A 61 -26.67 -5.49 -3.08
CA PRO A 61 -26.00 -6.11 -4.22
C PRO A 61 -25.33 -5.04 -5.08
N VAL A 62 -24.07 -5.23 -5.46
CA VAL A 62 -23.28 -4.28 -6.27
C VAL A 62 -22.67 -5.02 -7.45
N LEU A 63 -22.82 -4.44 -8.64
CA LEU A 63 -22.12 -4.87 -9.86
C LEU A 63 -20.96 -3.91 -10.14
N LEU A 64 -19.73 -4.42 -10.16
CA LEU A 64 -18.56 -3.64 -10.58
C LEU A 64 -18.35 -3.81 -12.08
N HIS A 65 -18.45 -2.71 -12.82
CA HIS A 65 -18.26 -2.68 -14.26
C HIS A 65 -16.97 -1.94 -14.62
N PHE A 66 -15.95 -2.69 -15.05
CA PHE A 66 -14.69 -2.14 -15.52
C PHE A 66 -14.77 -1.98 -17.04
N TRP A 67 -14.60 -0.75 -17.54
CA TRP A 67 -14.71 -0.43 -18.95
C TRP A 67 -13.78 0.72 -19.32
N ALA A 68 -13.55 0.90 -20.61
CA ALA A 68 -12.91 2.08 -21.16
C ALA A 68 -13.41 2.36 -22.58
N SER A 69 -13.34 3.62 -23.02
CA SER A 69 -13.96 4.08 -24.28
C SER A 69 -13.06 3.97 -25.52
N TRP A 70 -11.80 3.54 -25.35
CA TRP A 70 -10.78 3.54 -26.39
C TRP A 70 -10.79 2.27 -27.24
#